data_AF-A0A2V9H080-F1
#
_entry.id   AF-A0A2V9H080-F1
#
_cell.length_a   1.000
_cell.length_b   1.000
_cell.length_c   1.000
_cell.angle_alpha   90.00
_cell.angle_beta   90.00
_cell.angle_gamma   90.00
#
_symmetry.space_group_name_H-M   'P 1'
#
loop_
_entity.id
_entity.type
_entity.pdbx_description
1 polymer ?
#
loop_
_entity_poly.entity_id
_entity_poly.type
_entity_poly.pdbx_seq_one_letter_code
_entity_poly.pdbx_strand_id
1 'polypeptide(L)'
;SHFYNNIFYVTGTARFSYGVSRASDGAYVSARGFGMSIDDLFDANDYYGAEVPANDPHALTVDPKLVAPGQGAVGIPSLTGYRLQATSPSKKSGRLVEKNGGHDFWGNAVPSCDATDQGASQSDDCKSARSERGQ
;
A
#
# COMPACT_ATOMS: atom_id res chain seq x y z
N SER A 1 -12.20 7.60 -8.42
CA SER A 1 -11.62 7.59 -7.06
C SER A 1 -10.12 7.38 -7.16
N HIS A 2 -9.33 7.87 -6.21
CA HIS A 2 -7.87 7.67 -6.20
C HIS A 2 -7.46 6.99 -4.90
N PHE A 3 -6.62 5.95 -5.01
CA PHE A 3 -6.06 5.23 -3.88
C PHE A 3 -4.55 5.16 -4.10
N TYR A 4 -3.78 5.61 -3.12
CA TYR A 4 -2.32 5.59 -3.15
C TYR A 4 -1.78 5.40 -1.73
N ASN A 5 -0.59 4.82 -1.60
CA ASN A 5 0.08 4.59 -0.33
C ASN A 5 -0.80 3.88 0.74
N ASN A 6 -1.54 2.87 0.30
CA ASN A 6 -2.33 1.99 1.16
C ASN A 6 -1.66 0.61 1.25
N ILE A 7 -2.01 -0.16 2.29
CA ILE A 7 -1.77 -1.61 2.34
C ILE A 7 -3.12 -2.30 2.46
N PHE A 8 -3.39 -3.21 1.52
CA PHE A 8 -4.50 -4.15 1.61
C PHE A 8 -3.93 -5.52 1.96
N TYR A 9 -4.06 -5.91 3.23
CA TYR A 9 -3.55 -7.18 3.72
C TYR A 9 -4.68 -8.18 3.92
N VAL A 10 -4.48 -9.42 3.47
CA VAL A 10 -5.41 -10.53 3.66
C VAL A 10 -4.63 -11.79 3.99
N THR A 11 -5.14 -12.57 4.95
CA THR A 11 -4.68 -13.94 5.21
C THR A 11 -5.30 -14.87 4.16
N GLY A 12 -4.84 -14.74 2.91
CA GLY A 12 -5.37 -15.48 1.76
C GLY A 12 -4.90 -14.89 0.44
N THR A 13 -5.54 -15.27 -0.67
CA THR A 13 -5.25 -14.69 -1.98
C THR A 13 -6.03 -13.40 -2.17
N ALA A 14 -5.32 -12.28 -2.34
CA ALA A 14 -5.92 -11.03 -2.80
C ALA A 14 -6.26 -11.13 -4.29
N ARG A 15 -7.42 -10.61 -4.68
CA ARG A 15 -7.91 -10.62 -6.06
C ARG A 15 -8.76 -9.40 -6.36
N PHE A 16 -8.80 -9.01 -7.62
CA PHE A 16 -9.77 -8.05 -8.12
C PHE A 16 -11.08 -8.76 -8.45
N SER A 17 -12.21 -8.21 -7.98
CA SER A 17 -13.53 -8.77 -8.23
C SER A 17 -14.61 -7.70 -8.20
N TYR A 18 -15.70 -7.95 -8.91
CA TYR A 18 -16.89 -7.09 -8.94
C TYR A 18 -18.15 -7.90 -8.63
N GLY A 19 -19.18 -7.21 -8.12
CA GLY A 19 -20.49 -7.82 -7.86
C GLY A 19 -21.30 -7.99 -9.15
N VAL A 20 -21.82 -9.19 -9.35
CA VAL A 20 -22.66 -9.56 -10.51
C VAL A 20 -24.14 -9.48 -10.13
N SER A 21 -24.50 -9.97 -8.95
CA SER A 21 -25.86 -9.97 -8.44
C SER A 21 -25.86 -10.06 -6.92
N ARG A 22 -27.06 -10.03 -6.32
CA ARG A 22 -27.25 -10.16 -4.88
C ARG A 22 -28.11 -11.39 -4.60
N ALA A 23 -27.62 -12.28 -3.74
CA ALA A 23 -28.35 -13.44 -3.28
C ALA A 23 -29.49 -13.04 -2.33
N SER A 24 -30.43 -13.95 -2.07
CA SER A 24 -31.61 -13.69 -1.24
C SER A 24 -31.27 -13.44 0.24
N ASP A 25 -30.11 -13.89 0.70
CA ASP A 25 -29.54 -13.60 2.02
C ASP A 25 -28.83 -12.23 2.09
N GLY A 26 -28.77 -11.51 0.97
CA GLY A 26 -28.10 -10.22 0.86
C GLY A 26 -26.61 -10.29 0.54
N ALA A 27 -26.02 -11.48 0.38
CA ALA A 27 -24.62 -11.61 -0.04
C ALA A 27 -24.44 -11.21 -1.52
N TYR A 28 -23.26 -10.68 -1.86
CA TYR A 28 -22.91 -10.45 -3.27
C TYR A 28 -22.41 -11.75 -3.90
N VAL A 29 -22.92 -12.04 -5.10
CA VAL A 29 -22.30 -13.00 -6.02
C VAL A 29 -21.27 -12.23 -6.85
N SER A 30 -20.01 -12.63 -6.78
CA SER A 30 -18.91 -11.90 -7.40
C SER A 30 -18.24 -12.68 -8.54
N ALA A 31 -17.73 -11.95 -9.53
CA ALA A 31 -16.86 -12.48 -10.58
C ALA A 31 -15.48 -11.81 -10.53
N ARG A 32 -14.46 -12.44 -11.14
CA ARG A 32 -13.09 -11.90 -11.19
C ARG A 32 -12.99 -10.71 -12.14
N GLY A 33 -11.99 -9.86 -11.90
CA GLY A 33 -11.69 -8.69 -12.72
C GLY A 33 -12.49 -7.45 -12.30
N PHE A 34 -12.57 -6.48 -13.21
CA PHE A 34 -13.06 -5.13 -12.93
C PHE A 34 -14.52 -4.89 -13.39
N GLY A 35 -15.16 -5.89 -14.02
CA GLY A 35 -16.54 -5.78 -14.50
C GLY A 35 -16.69 -4.69 -15.56
N MET A 36 -17.56 -3.72 -15.28
CA MET A 36 -17.81 -2.57 -16.16
C MET A 36 -16.92 -1.36 -15.83
N SER A 37 -15.97 -1.49 -14.90
CA SER A 37 -14.97 -0.43 -14.68
C SER A 37 -14.12 -0.29 -15.92
N ILE A 38 -13.95 0.96 -16.34
CA ILE A 38 -13.11 1.35 -17.47
C ILE A 38 -12.16 2.44 -16.99
N ASP A 39 -11.05 2.63 -17.71
CA ASP A 39 -10.02 3.62 -17.40
C ASP A 39 -9.36 3.43 -16.02
N ASP A 40 -9.28 2.17 -15.56
CA ASP A 40 -8.53 1.82 -14.36
C ASP A 40 -7.01 1.97 -14.63
N LEU A 41 -6.39 2.92 -13.93
CA LEU A 41 -4.94 3.13 -13.98
C LEU A 41 -4.28 2.54 -12.73
N PHE A 42 -3.37 1.60 -12.96
CA PHE A 42 -2.44 1.09 -11.96
C PHE A 42 -1.04 1.58 -12.29
N ASP A 43 -0.34 2.11 -11.29
CA ASP A 43 1.03 2.60 -11.47
C ASP A 43 1.79 2.50 -10.14
N ALA A 44 2.89 1.76 -10.14
CA ALA A 44 3.83 1.61 -9.02
C ALA A 44 3.20 1.00 -7.75
N ASN A 45 2.56 -0.17 -7.90
CA ASN A 45 2.07 -0.98 -6.79
C ASN A 45 2.91 -2.25 -6.58
N ASP A 46 2.93 -2.78 -5.35
CA ASP A 46 3.57 -4.05 -4.99
C ASP A 46 2.53 -5.14 -4.79
N TYR A 47 2.52 -6.12 -5.70
CA TYR A 47 1.55 -7.21 -5.74
C TYR A 47 2.17 -8.50 -5.18
N TYR A 48 2.27 -8.60 -3.85
CA TYR A 48 2.78 -9.81 -3.20
C TYR A 48 1.69 -10.85 -2.95
N GLY A 49 1.80 -12.02 -3.58
CA GLY A 49 0.82 -13.11 -3.42
C GLY A 49 -0.57 -12.78 -3.98
N ALA A 50 -0.66 -11.80 -4.88
CA ALA A 50 -1.89 -11.29 -5.47
C ALA A 50 -1.88 -11.39 -7.00
N GLU A 51 -3.07 -11.30 -7.60
CA GLU A 51 -3.19 -11.11 -9.05
C GLU A 51 -2.64 -9.74 -9.47
N VAL A 52 -1.79 -9.73 -10.50
CA VAL A 52 -1.18 -8.49 -11.05
C VAL A 52 -2.04 -7.99 -12.21
N PRO A 53 -2.55 -6.75 -12.18
CA PRO A 53 -3.22 -6.14 -13.33
C PRO A 53 -2.27 -6.05 -14.53
N ALA A 54 -2.78 -6.28 -15.74
CA ALA A 54 -1.96 -6.34 -16.95
C ALA A 54 -1.23 -5.02 -17.31
N ASN A 55 -1.66 -3.88 -16.75
CA ASN A 55 -1.29 -2.54 -17.21
C ASN A 55 -0.62 -1.67 -16.12
N ASP A 56 0.13 -2.26 -15.19
CA ASP A 56 0.95 -1.51 -14.24
C ASP A 56 2.43 -1.55 -14.67
N PRO A 57 2.94 -0.53 -15.37
CA PRO A 57 4.29 -0.55 -15.96
C PRO A 57 5.41 -0.50 -14.91
N HIS A 58 5.10 -0.10 -13.68
CA HIS A 58 6.06 0.00 -12.58
C HIS A 58 5.71 -0.96 -11.44
N ALA A 59 4.96 -2.01 -11.73
CA ALA A 59 4.60 -3.03 -10.76
C ALA A 59 5.82 -3.69 -10.12
N LEU A 60 5.75 -3.89 -8.81
CA LEU A 60 6.56 -4.85 -8.11
C LEU A 60 5.74 -6.11 -7.82
N THR A 61 6.42 -7.24 -7.73
CA THR A 61 5.84 -8.55 -7.41
C THR A 61 6.73 -9.27 -6.40
N VAL A 62 7.16 -8.52 -5.37
CA VAL A 62 8.18 -8.96 -4.41
C VAL A 62 7.59 -9.05 -3.02
N ASP A 63 8.23 -9.78 -2.11
CA ASP A 63 7.85 -9.74 -0.70
C ASP A 63 8.19 -8.35 -0.14
N PRO A 64 7.21 -7.55 0.33
CA PRO A 64 7.47 -6.22 0.87
C PRO A 64 8.22 -6.27 2.20
N LYS A 65 8.43 -7.45 2.79
CA LYS A 65 9.13 -7.64 4.07
C LYS A 65 8.52 -6.75 5.16
N LEU A 66 7.24 -6.94 5.44
CA LEU A 66 6.58 -6.30 6.58
C LEU A 66 7.11 -6.88 7.89
N VAL A 67 7.16 -6.08 8.96
CA VAL A 67 7.74 -6.50 10.25
C VAL A 67 7.01 -7.71 10.84
N ALA A 68 5.68 -7.63 10.98
CA ALA A 68 4.83 -8.67 11.54
C ALA A 68 3.37 -8.44 11.12
N PRO A 69 3.04 -8.59 9.82
CA PRO A 69 1.70 -8.30 9.33
C PRO A 69 0.67 -9.26 9.92
N GLY A 70 -0.59 -8.82 10.02
CA GLY A 70 -1.68 -9.61 10.60
C GLY A 70 -1.76 -9.59 12.13
N GLN A 71 -0.79 -9.00 12.83
CA GLN A 71 -0.78 -8.89 14.31
C GLN A 71 -1.49 -7.64 14.85
N GLY A 72 -2.26 -6.95 14.00
CA GLY A 72 -3.01 -5.77 14.40
C GLY A 72 -4.09 -6.10 15.44
N ALA A 73 -4.27 -5.21 16.40
CA ALA A 73 -5.29 -5.30 17.43
C ALA A 73 -6.11 -4.00 17.44
N VAL A 74 -6.50 -3.51 18.62
CA VAL A 74 -7.27 -2.27 18.74
C VAL A 74 -6.34 -1.06 18.62
N GLY A 75 -6.66 -0.20 17.64
CA GLY A 75 -6.07 1.12 17.48
C GLY A 75 -4.76 1.16 16.67
N ILE A 76 -4.42 2.36 16.19
CA ILE A 76 -3.25 2.64 15.33
C ILE A 76 -1.92 2.13 15.94
N PRO A 77 -1.64 2.25 17.25
CA PRO A 77 -0.38 1.78 17.82
C PRO A 77 -0.15 0.27 17.67
N SER A 78 -1.22 -0.52 17.56
CA SER A 78 -1.11 -1.98 17.36
C SER A 78 -0.69 -2.38 15.93
N LEU A 79 -0.68 -1.43 15.00
CA LEU A 79 -0.48 -1.71 13.58
C LEU A 79 0.99 -1.63 13.13
N THR A 80 1.94 -1.48 14.05
CA THR A 80 3.38 -1.35 13.72
C THR A 80 3.95 -2.53 12.92
N GLY A 81 3.31 -3.71 12.99
CA GLY A 81 3.65 -4.88 12.18
C GLY A 81 3.50 -4.68 10.67
N TYR A 82 2.75 -3.67 10.22
CA TYR A 82 2.59 -3.32 8.81
C TYR A 82 3.63 -2.32 8.28
N ARG A 83 4.62 -1.95 9.09
CA ARG A 83 5.76 -1.15 8.62
C ARG A 83 6.74 -2.03 7.83
N LEU A 84 7.50 -1.39 6.94
CA LEU A 84 8.56 -2.05 6.17
C LEU A 84 9.76 -2.39 7.06
N GLN A 85 10.34 -3.57 6.87
CA GLN A 85 11.65 -3.90 7.43
C GLN A 85 12.76 -3.10 6.73
N ALA A 86 13.93 -2.99 7.37
CA ALA A 86 15.07 -2.23 6.84
C ALA A 86 15.53 -2.71 5.46
N THR A 87 15.43 -4.01 5.18
CA THR A 87 15.83 -4.67 3.93
C THR A 87 14.68 -4.78 2.92
N SER A 88 13.55 -4.11 3.15
CA SER A 88 12.40 -4.19 2.26
C SER A 88 12.73 -3.64 0.86
N PRO A 89 12.39 -4.36 -0.21
CA PRO A 89 12.53 -3.86 -1.59
C PRO A 89 11.50 -2.77 -1.94
N SER A 90 10.42 -2.64 -1.17
CA SER A 90 9.36 -1.65 -1.39
C SER A 90 9.79 -0.24 -0.94
N LYS A 91 10.96 -0.10 -0.30
CA LYS A 91 11.54 1.18 0.07
C LYS A 91 11.98 1.97 -1.16
N LYS A 92 11.70 3.29 -1.18
CA LYS A 92 12.06 4.25 -2.25
C LYS A 92 11.64 3.81 -3.65
N SER A 93 10.62 2.96 -3.74
CA SER A 93 10.11 2.39 -4.99
C SER A 93 8.75 2.97 -5.39
N GLY A 94 8.18 3.83 -4.54
CA GLY A 94 6.89 4.45 -4.75
C GLY A 94 6.98 5.64 -5.70
N ARG A 95 5.85 5.90 -6.36
CA ARG A 95 5.66 7.10 -7.17
C ARG A 95 5.39 8.31 -6.28
N LEU A 96 5.99 9.45 -6.60
CA LEU A 96 5.63 10.71 -5.97
C LEU A 96 4.20 11.09 -6.38
N VAL A 97 3.33 11.27 -5.38
CA VAL A 97 1.95 11.73 -5.56
C VAL A 97 1.83 13.13 -4.99
N GLU A 98 1.48 14.10 -5.83
CA GLU A 98 1.22 15.46 -5.36
C GLU A 98 -0.04 15.50 -4.47
N LYS A 99 -0.04 16.41 -3.49
CA LYS A 99 -1.19 16.62 -2.58
C LYS A 99 -1.63 15.35 -1.84
N ASN A 100 -0.69 14.46 -1.53
CA ASN A 100 -0.89 13.21 -0.79
C ASN A 100 -1.17 13.38 0.73
N GLY A 101 -1.44 14.60 1.19
CA GLY A 101 -1.59 14.92 2.62
C GLY A 101 -0.28 15.11 3.39
N GLY A 102 0.87 14.81 2.78
CA GLY A 102 2.20 15.09 3.33
C GLY A 102 2.70 14.13 4.41
N HIS A 103 1.87 13.16 4.84
CA HIS A 103 2.20 12.22 5.91
C HIS A 103 1.73 10.80 5.59
N ASP A 104 2.46 9.81 6.09
CA ASP A 104 2.08 8.39 6.06
C ASP A 104 1.03 8.08 7.14
N PHE A 105 0.62 6.80 7.23
CA PHE A 105 -0.39 6.36 8.18
C PHE A 105 -0.01 6.57 9.66
N TRP A 106 1.29 6.64 9.98
CA TRP A 106 1.81 6.85 11.33
C TRP A 106 2.28 8.29 11.58
N GLY A 107 2.12 9.20 10.61
CA GLY A 107 2.49 10.60 10.72
C GLY A 107 3.91 10.94 10.25
N ASN A 108 4.68 10.00 9.71
CA ASN A 108 5.99 10.30 9.12
C ASN A 108 5.80 11.14 7.86
N ALA A 109 6.75 12.04 7.55
CA ALA A 109 6.64 12.92 6.39
C ALA A 109 6.76 12.15 5.06
N VAL A 110 5.93 12.51 4.07
CA VAL A 110 5.95 11.92 2.72
C VAL A 110 5.89 13.02 1.65
N PRO A 111 6.82 13.07 0.68
CA PRO A 111 8.01 12.23 0.58
C PRO A 111 9.03 12.55 1.68
N SER A 112 9.97 11.63 1.90
CA SER A 112 11.14 11.81 2.75
C SER A 112 12.38 11.42 1.94
N CYS A 113 13.48 12.14 2.14
CA CYS A 113 14.72 11.93 1.39
C CYS A 113 14.52 11.89 -0.15
N ASP A 114 13.64 12.76 -0.67
CA ASP A 114 13.24 12.84 -2.08
C ASP A 114 12.67 11.54 -2.68
N ALA A 115 12.19 10.63 -1.82
CA ALA A 115 11.62 9.34 -2.22
C ALA A 115 10.34 9.02 -1.45
N THR A 116 9.57 8.08 -2.00
CA THR A 116 8.37 7.53 -1.37
C THR A 116 8.49 6.02 -1.31
N ASP A 117 8.23 5.43 -0.15
CA ASP A 117 8.08 3.99 0.00
C ASP A 117 6.71 3.53 -0.54
N GLN A 118 6.63 2.32 -1.12
CA GLN A 118 5.33 1.70 -1.45
C GLN A 118 4.66 1.14 -0.19
N GLY A 119 3.34 1.26 -0.12
CA GLY A 119 2.55 0.91 1.06
C GLY A 119 2.25 2.11 1.97
N ALA A 120 1.92 1.82 3.22
CA ALA A 120 1.35 2.79 4.16
C ALA A 120 2.38 3.44 5.11
N SER A 121 3.65 2.99 5.08
CA SER A 121 4.73 3.49 5.93
C SER A 121 5.82 4.11 5.08
N GLN A 122 6.26 5.31 5.45
CA GLN A 122 7.57 5.82 5.08
C GLN A 122 8.58 5.33 6.12
N SER A 123 9.68 4.73 5.68
CA SER A 123 10.66 4.08 6.56
C SER A 123 11.91 4.90 6.84
N ASP A 124 12.08 6.04 6.17
CA ASP A 124 13.15 6.99 6.43
C ASP A 124 12.63 8.36 6.89
N ASP A 125 13.50 9.11 7.56
CA ASP A 125 13.20 10.47 8.00
C ASP A 125 14.44 11.36 7.83
N CYS A 126 14.49 12.08 6.71
CA CYS A 126 15.54 13.06 6.47
C CYS A 126 15.35 14.38 7.23
N LYS A 127 14.19 14.61 7.87
CA LYS A 127 13.96 15.82 8.67
C LYS A 127 14.58 15.70 10.07
N SER A 128 14.47 14.54 10.73
CA SER A 128 15.19 14.28 11.99
C SER A 128 16.71 14.27 11.80
N ALA A 129 17.22 13.64 10.74
CA ALA A 129 18.65 13.62 10.42
C ALA A 129 19.27 15.00 10.06
N ARG A 130 18.44 16.01 9.76
CA ARG A 130 18.86 17.41 9.55
C ARG A 130 18.78 18.23 10.83
N SER A 131 17.87 17.90 11.75
CA SER A 131 17.76 18.54 13.07
C SER A 131 18.90 18.14 14.02
N GLU A 132 19.47 16.95 13.86
CA GLU A 132 20.59 16.45 14.70
C GLU A 132 21.96 16.98 14.26
N ARG A 133 22.10 17.49 13.02
CA ARG A 133 23.35 18.07 12.50
C ARG A 133 23.47 19.59 12.73
N GLY A 134 22.55 20.17 13.49
CA GLY A 134 22.49 21.61 13.78
C GLY A 134 22.72 21.97 15.25
N GLN A 135 23.32 21.09 16.05
CA GLN A 135 23.72 21.34 17.45
C GLN A 135 25.23 21.18 17.61
#